data_AF-A0A2M7DMZ1-F1
#
_entry.id   AF-A0A2M7DMZ1-F1
#
_cell.length_a   1.000
_cell.length_b   1.000
_cell.length_c   1.000
_cell.angle_alpha   90.00
_cell.angle_beta   90.00
_cell.angle_gamma   90.00
#
_symmetry.space_group_name_H-M   'P 1'
#
loop_
_entity.id
_entity.type
_entity.pdbx_description
1 polymer ?
#
loop_
_entity_poly.entity_id
_entity_poly.type
_entity_poly.pdbx_seq_one_letter_code
_entity_poly.pdbx_strand_id
1 'polypeptide(L)'
;MEKQTFISIDTICKYHKVTTAFILSLGEFELIDIQVINNEPCILQSQLAEVEKYVRLHNDLEINSEGLSAIFHLIQRLELMQQQITQLKMRLQLYEEQAE
;
A
#
# COMPACT_ATOMS: atom_id res chain seq x y z
N MET A 1 -17.61 -21.09 -0.17
CA MET A 1 -17.79 -19.74 -0.74
C MET A 1 -17.20 -18.78 0.28
N GLU A 2 -16.03 -18.19 0.01
CA GLU A 2 -15.43 -17.20 0.89
C GLU A 2 -16.32 -15.95 0.88
N LYS A 3 -16.83 -15.56 2.06
CA LYS A 3 -17.55 -14.30 2.21
C LYS A 3 -16.54 -13.18 2.00
N GLN A 4 -16.64 -12.49 0.86
CA GLN A 4 -15.96 -11.23 0.68
C GLN A 4 -16.63 -10.22 1.61
N THR A 5 -15.95 -9.91 2.71
CA THR A 5 -16.39 -8.88 3.64
C THR A 5 -15.94 -7.53 3.10
N PHE A 6 -16.88 -6.59 3.03
CA PHE A 6 -16.61 -5.22 2.60
C PHE A 6 -16.70 -4.27 3.79
N ILE A 7 -15.86 -3.25 3.77
CA ILE A 7 -15.83 -2.22 4.81
C ILE A 7 -16.06 -0.88 4.12
N SER A 8 -17.03 -0.11 4.61
CA SER A 8 -17.31 1.22 4.06
C SER A 8 -16.17 2.19 4.38
N ILE A 9 -15.89 3.10 3.44
CA ILE A 9 -14.86 4.13 3.63
C ILE A 9 -15.18 4.99 4.86
N ASP A 10 -16.46 5.31 5.11
CA ASP A 10 -16.86 6.08 6.28
C ASP A 10 -16.48 5.40 7.61
N THR A 11 -16.54 4.05 7.67
CA THR A 11 -16.10 3.28 8.84
C THR A 11 -14.60 3.44 9.07
N ILE A 12 -13.81 3.38 8.00
CA ILE A 12 -12.35 3.51 8.04
C ILE A 12 -11.94 4.93 8.46
N CYS A 13 -12.58 5.94 7.86
CA CYS A 13 -12.37 7.34 8.21
C CYS A 13 -12.65 7.61 9.70
N LYS A 14 -13.71 7.02 10.25
CA LYS A 14 -14.05 7.13 11.68
C LYS A 14 -13.05 6.42 12.59
N TYR A 15 -12.69 5.18 12.28
CA TYR A 15 -11.79 4.38 13.12
C TYR A 15 -10.35 4.90 13.11
N HIS A 16 -9.83 5.24 11.93
CA HIS A 16 -8.44 5.62 11.76
C HIS A 16 -8.22 7.14 11.71
N LYS A 17 -9.28 7.93 11.89
CA LYS A 17 -9.27 9.42 11.90
C LYS A 17 -8.62 10.02 10.65
N VAL A 18 -8.93 9.45 9.49
CA VAL A 18 -8.48 9.95 8.19
C VAL A 18 -9.64 10.51 7.39
N THR A 19 -9.34 11.38 6.44
CA THR A 19 -10.37 11.99 5.59
C THR A 19 -10.82 11.03 4.50
N THR A 20 -12.06 11.17 4.05
CA THR A 20 -12.59 10.42 2.90
C THR A 20 -11.80 10.73 1.63
N ALA A 21 -11.41 12.00 1.44
CA ALA A 21 -10.57 12.44 0.33
C ALA A 21 -9.23 11.68 0.26
N PHE A 22 -8.61 11.40 1.41
CA PHE A 22 -7.39 10.60 1.48
C PHE A 22 -7.62 9.17 0.95
N ILE A 23 -8.65 8.49 1.46
CA ILE A 23 -8.95 7.11 1.02
C ILE A 23 -9.33 7.07 -0.46
N LEU A 24 -10.08 8.07 -0.95
CA LEU A 24 -10.40 8.17 -2.37
C LEU A 24 -9.14 8.38 -3.22
N SER A 25 -8.19 9.21 -2.77
CA SER A 25 -6.92 9.41 -3.46
C SER A 25 -6.11 8.11 -3.56
N LEU A 26 -6.12 7.26 -2.52
CA LEU A 26 -5.49 5.93 -2.61
C LEU A 26 -6.09 5.08 -3.73
N GLY A 27 -7.40 5.19 -3.95
CA GLY A 27 -8.08 4.53 -5.07
C GLY A 27 -7.70 5.13 -6.43
N GLU A 28 -7.60 6.46 -6.52
CA GLU A 28 -7.16 7.15 -7.75
C GLU A 28 -5.72 6.79 -8.15
N PHE A 29 -4.85 6.53 -7.17
CA PHE A 29 -3.48 6.07 -7.39
C PHE A 29 -3.34 4.55 -7.57
N GLU A 30 -4.46 3.81 -7.71
CA GLU A 30 -4.49 2.35 -7.83
C GLU A 30 -3.78 1.62 -6.67
N LEU A 31 -3.68 2.27 -5.50
CA LEU A 31 -3.08 1.69 -4.30
C LEU A 31 -4.04 0.74 -3.58
N ILE A 32 -5.34 0.97 -3.75
CA ILE A 32 -6.43 0.15 -3.22
C ILE A 32 -7.59 0.11 -4.21
N ASP A 33 -8.33 -0.99 -4.23
CA ASP A 33 -9.56 -1.12 -5.00
C ASP A 33 -10.76 -0.64 -4.18
N ILE A 34 -11.43 0.39 -4.68
CA ILE A 34 -12.69 0.93 -4.14
C ILE A 34 -13.85 0.42 -4.99
N GLN A 35 -14.82 -0.24 -4.37
CA GLN A 35 -16.04 -0.73 -4.99
C GLN A 35 -17.25 -0.01 -4.39
N VAL A 36 -18.19 0.40 -5.24
CA VAL A 36 -19.45 1.00 -4.78
C VAL A 36 -20.46 -0.11 -4.51
N ILE A 37 -20.84 -0.29 -3.24
CA ILE A 37 -21.84 -1.26 -2.81
C ILE A 37 -22.99 -0.48 -2.17
N ASN A 38 -24.22 -0.69 -2.63
CA ASN A 38 -25.39 0.04 -2.14
C ASN A 38 -25.22 1.56 -2.14
N ASN A 39 -24.58 2.10 -3.18
CA ASN A 39 -24.29 3.53 -3.34
C ASN A 39 -23.29 4.09 -2.31
N GLU A 40 -22.59 3.23 -1.56
CA GLU A 40 -21.52 3.60 -0.63
C GLU A 40 -20.17 3.05 -1.11
N PRO A 41 -19.12 3.87 -1.15
CA PRO A 41 -17.79 3.39 -1.50
C PRO A 41 -17.24 2.53 -0.36
N CYS A 42 -16.80 1.33 -0.73
CA CYS A 42 -16.33 0.27 0.14
C CYS A 42 -15.02 -0.31 -0.37
N ILE A 43 -14.22 -0.87 0.53
CA ILE A 43 -13.05 -1.68 0.18
C ILE A 43 -13.26 -3.13 0.62
N LEU A 44 -12.51 -4.06 0.04
CA LEU A 44 -12.45 -5.42 0.58
C LEU A 44 -11.70 -5.43 1.91
N GLN A 45 -12.17 -6.23 2.86
CA GLN A 45 -11.49 -6.44 4.14
C GLN A 45 -10.06 -6.97 3.96
N SER A 46 -9.78 -7.72 2.89
CA SER A 46 -8.42 -8.18 2.57
C SER A 46 -7.43 -7.04 2.34
N GLN A 47 -7.92 -5.86 1.92
CA GLN A 47 -7.11 -4.67 1.66
C GLN A 47 -6.97 -3.77 2.88
N LEU A 48 -7.66 -4.08 3.99
CA LEU A 48 -7.63 -3.26 5.19
C LEU A 48 -6.21 -3.11 5.75
N ALA A 49 -5.40 -4.18 5.71
CA ALA A 49 -4.02 -4.15 6.19
C ALA A 49 -3.13 -3.16 5.39
N GLU A 50 -3.33 -3.09 4.07
CA GLU A 50 -2.62 -2.15 3.19
C GLU A 50 -3.10 -0.71 3.45
N VAL A 51 -4.41 -0.50 3.59
CA VAL A 51 -4.97 0.81 3.97
C VAL A 51 -4.38 1.28 5.30
N GLU A 52 -4.33 0.43 6.32
CA GLU A 52 -3.72 0.78 7.62
C GLU A 52 -2.24 1.14 7.50
N LYS A 53 -1.50 0.50 6.60
CA LYS A 53 -0.10 0.86 6.30
C LYS A 53 -0.03 2.29 5.75
N TYR A 54 -0.87 2.65 4.77
CA TYR A 54 -0.91 4.00 4.22
C TYR A 54 -1.39 5.04 5.23
N VAL A 55 -2.38 4.70 6.06
CA VAL A 55 -2.88 5.59 7.10
C VAL A 55 -1.82 5.86 8.17
N ARG A 56 -1.08 4.83 8.62
CA ARG A 56 0.06 5.02 9.53
C ARG A 56 1.11 5.93 8.92
N LEU A 57 1.49 5.70 7.67
CA LEU A 57 2.43 6.57 6.93
C LEU A 57 1.96 8.02 6.84
N HIS A 58 0.67 8.25 6.57
CA HIS A 58 0.08 9.58 6.52
C HIS A 58 0.11 10.29 7.89
N ASN A 59 -0.27 9.58 8.95
CA ASN A 59 -0.33 10.10 10.31
C ASN A 59 1.06 10.35 10.92
N ASP A 60 2.02 9.46 10.69
CA ASP A 60 3.36 9.55 11.28
C ASP A 60 4.23 10.63 10.61
N LEU A 61 3.89 11.01 9.37
CA LEU A 61 4.72 11.93 8.59
C LEU A 61 4.09 13.33 8.38
N GLU A 62 2.81 13.53 8.73
CA GLU A 62 2.04 14.76 8.46
C GLU A 62 2.01 15.17 6.97
N ILE A 63 1.98 14.17 6.08
CA ILE A 63 2.20 14.40 4.64
C ILE A 63 0.87 14.47 3.89
N ASN A 64 0.69 15.52 3.08
CA ASN A 64 -0.46 15.68 2.18
C ASN A 64 -0.56 14.56 1.11
N SER A 65 -1.69 14.45 0.43
CA SER A 65 -1.96 13.44 -0.61
C SER A 65 -0.86 13.33 -1.68
N GLU A 66 -0.32 14.47 -2.09
CA GLU A 66 0.74 14.57 -3.10
C GLU A 66 2.08 14.06 -2.57
N GLY A 67 2.41 14.36 -1.31
CA GLY A 67 3.61 13.83 -0.68
C GLY A 67 3.49 12.33 -0.37
N LEU A 68 2.28 11.82 -0.14
CA LEU A 68 2.05 10.38 0.03
C LEU A 68 2.33 9.63 -1.27
N SER A 69 1.86 10.17 -2.40
CA SER A 69 2.18 9.64 -3.74
C SER A 69 3.69 9.64 -4.00
N ALA A 70 4.38 10.75 -3.68
CA ALA A 70 5.83 10.83 -3.84
C ALA A 70 6.57 9.79 -2.97
N ILE A 71 6.15 9.60 -1.71
CA ILE A 71 6.74 8.60 -0.82
C ILE A 71 6.45 7.19 -1.30
N PHE A 72 5.23 6.91 -1.74
CA PHE A 72 4.89 5.60 -2.28
C PHE A 72 5.79 5.24 -3.46
N HIS A 73 5.98 6.18 -4.40
CA HIS A 73 6.92 6.00 -5.51
C HIS A 73 8.36 5.76 -5.04
N LEU A 74 8.81 6.43 -3.97
CA LEU A 74 10.15 6.22 -3.40
C LEU A 74 10.27 4.84 -2.72
N ILE A 75 9.26 4.40 -1.99
CA ILE A 75 9.21 3.07 -1.35
C ILE A 75 9.28 1.98 -2.40
N GLN A 76 8.45 2.06 -3.45
CA GLN A 76 8.49 1.09 -4.56
C GLN A 76 9.88 1.03 -5.21
N ARG A 77 10.53 2.18 -5.38
CA ARG A 77 11.87 2.24 -5.98
C ARG A 77 12.92 1.63 -5.08
N LEU A 78 12.82 1.82 -3.77
CA LEU A 78 13.70 1.18 -2.78
C LEU A 78 13.52 -0.34 -2.76
N GLU A 79 12.28 -0.82 -2.77
CA GLU A 79 11.97 -2.25 -2.81
C GLU A 79 12.55 -2.90 -4.08
N LEU A 80 12.37 -2.26 -5.24
CA LEU A 80 12.96 -2.73 -6.50
C LEU A 80 14.49 -2.78 -6.44
N MET A 81 15.13 -1.74 -5.90
CA MET A 81 16.59 -1.72 -5.74
C MET A 81 17.07 -2.81 -4.79
N GLN A 82 16.35 -3.05 -3.69
CA GLN A 82 16.67 -4.10 -2.72
C GLN A 82 16.57 -5.50 -3.36
N GLN A 83 15.56 -5.72 -4.20
CA GLN A 83 15.41 -6.96 -4.97
C GLN A 83 16.59 -7.17 -5.92
N GLN A 84 16.98 -6.13 -6.67
CA GLN A 84 18.13 -6.18 -7.58
C GLN A 84 19.44 -6.48 -6.84
N ILE A 85 19.68 -5.82 -5.70
CA ILE A 85 20.86 -6.10 -4.86
C ILE A 85 20.86 -7.56 -4.39
N THR A 86 19.71 -8.08 -3.99
CA THR A 86 19.57 -9.47 -3.54
C THR A 86 19.89 -10.45 -4.68
N GLN A 87 19.36 -10.20 -5.88
CA GLN A 87 19.66 -11.00 -7.07
C GLN A 87 21.14 -10.97 -7.45
N LEU A 88 21.77 -9.81 -7.40
CA LEU A 88 23.20 -9.66 -7.67
C LEU A 88 24.05 -10.41 -6.64
N LYS A 89 23.70 -10.32 -5.34
CA LYS A 89 24.39 -11.07 -4.27
C LYS A 89 24.28 -12.58 -4.47
N MET A 90 23.09 -13.10 -4.78
CA MET A 90 22.90 -14.52 -5.06
C MET A 90 23.76 -14.96 -6.25
N ARG A 91 23.80 -14.17 -7.33
CA ARG A 91 24.61 -14.48 -8.51
C ARG A 91 26.11 -14.44 -8.21
N LEU A 92 26.55 -13.48 -7.40
CA LEU A 92 27.95 -13.39 -6.96
C LEU A 92 28.35 -14.62 -6.15
N GLN A 93 27.51 -15.02 -5.19
CA GLN A 93 27.74 -16.20 -4.37
C GLN A 93 27.88 -17.47 -5.22
N LEU A 94 27.07 -17.65 -6.26
CA LEU A 94 27.20 -18.79 -7.19
C LEU A 94 28.54 -18.79 -7.93
N TYR A 95 29.09 -17.62 -8.29
CA TYR A 95 30.40 -17.54 -8.93
C TYR A 95 31.54 -17.78 -7.94
N GLU A 96 31.40 -17.30 -6.70
CA GLU A 96 32.38 -17.54 -5.63
C GLU A 96 32.43 -19.02 -5.24
N GLU A 97 31.29 -19.70 -5.15
CA GLU A 97 31.19 -21.14 -4.88
C GLU A 97 31.71 -22.03 -6.03
N GLN A 98 31.73 -21.53 -7.27
CA GLN A 98 32.29 -22.23 -8.44
C GLN A 98 33.81 -22.04 -8.60
N ALA A 99 34.41 -21.13 -7.82
CA ALA A 99 35.83 -20.81 -7.88
C ALA A 99 36.69 -21.59 -6.85
N GLU A 100 36.06 -22.42 -6.01
CA GLU A 100 36.68 -23.43 -5.14
C GLU A 100 36.64 -24.83 -5.77
#